data_AF-A0A9N9KZA6-F1
#
_entry.id   AF-A0A9N9KZA6-F1
#
_cell.length_a   1.000
_cell.length_b   1.000
_cell.length_c   1.000
_cell.angle_alpha   90.00
_cell.angle_beta   90.00
_cell.angle_gamma   90.00
#
_symmetry.space_group_name_H-M   'P 1'
#
loop_
_entity.id
_entity.type
_entity.pdbx_description
1 polymer ?
#
loop_
_entity_poly.entity_id
_entity_poly.type
_entity_poly.pdbx_seq_one_letter_code
_entity_poly.pdbx_strand_id
1 'polypeptide(L)'
;MTYKLGPWVRLEGISFKQLPPGAKGITNSTSPAQGSEDRTGSVQAPSVESLIQSVLSESIGFIDGVAPKSGSATTWKMKGTPKTFSSSAAPVQLYEWTVPGKQLDQVEGMSQFSADRSSEFWCCRRSVHRNASENGTASWEEFRHNFKDNHAESEKAFTPTVIEARQAMKWDTTGMTVEASGEKWENILVAVEEMKHRIEPKPLNNRTFPVIQITADLVGAQEFIVVSIPLNDFEKSPYSEFAKDKSLVIAAYTSIERIRILPANSDIEWIMATASNAKGVLPQWMQNLAVPGAIAKDVDFFMSWIPSQRRTVGESNGSGQNTPNPKKGDKPVVQRADSKNKALPETPVQ
;
A
#
# COMPACT_ATOMS: atom_id res chain seq x y z
N MET A 1 27.40 -1.02 -2.40
CA MET A 1 27.36 -0.97 -0.92
C MET A 1 26.60 -2.18 -0.42
N THR A 2 27.05 -2.82 0.65
CA THR A 2 26.26 -3.87 1.32
C THR A 2 25.11 -3.18 2.05
N TYR A 3 23.88 -3.56 1.74
CA TYR A 3 22.70 -3.04 2.44
C TYR A 3 22.82 -3.30 3.95
N LYS A 4 22.48 -2.28 4.77
CA LYS A 4 22.46 -2.36 6.23
C LYS A 4 21.01 -2.31 6.70
N LEU A 5 20.61 -3.27 7.53
CA LEU A 5 19.31 -3.25 8.21
C LEU A 5 19.24 -2.07 9.19
N GLY A 6 18.17 -1.29 9.14
CA GLY A 6 17.81 -0.31 10.16
C GLY A 6 16.55 -0.68 10.96
N PRO A 7 16.17 0.13 11.96
CA PRO A 7 15.10 -0.17 12.90
C PRO A 7 13.70 0.25 12.44
N TRP A 8 13.58 1.11 11.42
CA TRP A 8 12.30 1.77 11.13
C TRP A 8 11.38 0.92 10.26
N VAL A 9 11.89 0.28 9.21
CA VAL A 9 11.07 -0.39 8.19
C VAL A 9 10.94 -1.88 8.49
N ARG A 10 10.25 -2.20 9.59
CA ARG A 10 10.11 -3.57 10.12
C ARG A 10 8.68 -3.92 10.50
N LEU A 11 8.38 -5.21 10.49
CA LEU A 11 7.11 -5.78 10.90
C LEU A 11 6.84 -5.57 12.39
N GLU A 12 7.88 -5.51 13.21
CA GLU A 12 7.78 -5.06 14.60
C GLU A 12 7.28 -3.62 14.73
N GLY A 13 7.31 -2.80 13.68
CA GLY A 13 6.72 -1.46 13.69
C GLY A 13 7.29 -0.50 14.72
N ILE A 14 6.57 0.60 14.93
CA ILE A 14 6.94 1.62 15.91
C ILE A 14 5.74 1.99 16.79
N SER A 15 6.02 2.58 17.95
CA SER A 15 4.98 3.18 18.78
C SER A 15 4.53 4.52 18.22
N PHE A 16 3.25 4.88 18.38
CA PHE A 16 2.74 6.21 18.05
C PHE A 16 3.50 7.33 18.79
N LYS A 17 4.14 7.02 19.93
CA LYS A 17 4.96 7.98 20.69
C LYS A 17 6.29 8.29 20.00
N GLN A 18 6.78 7.38 19.15
CA GLN A 18 7.99 7.59 18.34
C GLN A 18 7.70 8.43 17.09
N LEU A 19 6.43 8.75 16.80
CA LEU A 19 6.08 9.61 15.68
C LEU A 19 6.57 11.05 15.93
N PRO A 20 7.11 11.72 14.90
CA PRO A 20 7.55 13.10 14.99
C PRO A 20 6.44 14.03 15.49
N PRO A 21 6.77 15.10 16.22
CA PRO A 21 5.80 16.12 16.57
C PRO A 21 5.26 16.84 15.31
N GLY A 22 4.18 17.60 15.46
CA GLY A 22 3.66 18.49 14.39
C GLY A 22 2.63 17.86 13.44
N ALA A 23 2.24 16.61 13.65
CA ALA A 23 1.13 16.00 12.91
C ALA A 23 -0.20 16.73 13.19
N LYS A 24 -1.01 16.92 12.16
CA LYS A 24 -2.39 17.41 12.29
C LYS A 24 -3.35 16.24 12.10
N GLY A 25 -4.28 16.06 13.04
CA GLY A 25 -5.37 15.10 12.90
C GLY A 25 -6.36 15.49 11.83
N ILE A 26 -6.94 14.51 11.14
CA ILE A 26 -7.98 14.71 10.14
C ILE A 26 -9.30 14.25 10.72
N THR A 27 -10.19 15.19 11.02
CA THR A 27 -11.52 14.91 11.57
C THR A 27 -12.55 14.96 10.44
N ASN A 28 -13.31 13.88 10.24
CA ASN A 28 -14.42 13.87 9.28
C ASN A 28 -15.75 14.39 9.86
N SER A 29 -15.79 14.84 11.11
CA SER A 29 -17.02 15.30 11.79
C SER A 29 -16.74 16.40 12.83
N THR A 30 -17.62 17.38 12.87
CA THR A 30 -17.70 18.58 13.72
C THR A 30 -17.50 18.28 15.21
N SER A 31 -16.29 18.46 15.73
CA SER A 31 -16.03 18.69 17.15
C SER A 31 -14.67 19.40 17.29
N PRO A 32 -14.51 20.38 18.19
CA PRO A 32 -13.28 21.13 18.29
C PRO A 32 -12.14 20.20 18.72
N ALA A 33 -11.06 20.19 17.94
CA ALA A 33 -9.81 19.56 18.34
C ALA A 33 -9.29 20.26 19.61
N GLN A 34 -9.30 19.57 20.75
CA GLN A 34 -8.48 19.99 21.89
C GLN A 34 -7.03 19.61 21.63
N GLY A 35 -6.19 20.64 21.70
CA GLY A 35 -4.78 20.60 21.37
C GLY A 35 -3.91 19.83 22.36
N SER A 36 -2.73 19.50 21.84
CA SER A 36 -1.47 19.10 22.49
C SER A 36 -1.55 18.64 23.95
N GLU A 37 -1.43 17.34 24.15
CA GLU A 37 -0.94 16.81 25.43
C GLU A 37 0.60 16.70 25.40
N ASP A 38 1.20 17.28 26.43
CA ASP A 38 2.62 17.27 26.75
C ASP A 38 3.16 15.84 26.86
N ARG A 39 4.15 15.50 26.04
CA ARG A 39 4.81 14.18 26.03
C ARG A 39 6.00 14.19 26.99
N THR A 40 5.79 13.92 28.28
CA THR A 40 6.89 13.64 29.22
C THR A 40 7.20 12.13 29.23
N GLY A 41 8.29 11.74 28.57
CA GLY A 41 8.86 10.39 28.55
C GLY A 41 10.12 10.34 27.67
N SER A 42 11.20 9.75 28.19
CA SER A 42 12.61 10.05 27.89
C SER A 42 13.19 9.45 26.60
N VAL A 43 12.46 9.47 25.49
CA VAL A 43 13.03 9.28 24.14
C VAL A 43 12.50 10.40 23.28
N GLN A 44 13.37 11.34 22.93
CA GLN A 44 12.99 12.44 22.05
C GLN A 44 12.67 11.85 20.67
N ALA A 45 11.40 11.93 20.25
CA ALA A 45 11.00 11.51 18.92
C ALA A 45 11.84 12.26 17.87
N PRO A 46 12.21 11.61 16.75
CA PRO A 46 12.99 12.27 15.70
C PRO A 46 12.21 13.44 15.09
N SER A 47 12.94 14.34 14.43
CA SER A 47 12.29 15.29 13.51
C SER A 47 11.62 14.54 12.35
N VAL A 48 10.63 15.16 11.70
CA VAL A 48 9.99 14.56 10.53
C VAL A 48 11.00 14.31 9.40
N GLU A 49 11.94 15.23 9.20
CA GLU A 49 13.02 15.11 8.21
C GLU A 49 13.94 13.92 8.51
N SER A 50 14.38 13.77 9.76
CA SER A 50 15.24 12.66 10.19
C SER A 50 14.54 11.30 10.07
N LEU A 51 13.23 11.25 10.33
CA LEU A 51 12.42 10.06 10.09
C LEU A 51 12.40 9.72 8.60
N ILE A 52 12.06 10.68 7.73
CA ILE A 52 12.00 10.49 6.28
C ILE A 52 13.35 9.99 5.77
N GLN A 53 14.45 10.63 6.15
CA GLN A 53 15.80 10.25 5.73
C GLN A 53 16.14 8.82 6.10
N SER A 54 15.84 8.42 7.34
CA SER A 54 16.11 7.07 7.85
C SER A 54 15.27 6.03 7.10
N VAL A 55 13.97 6.28 6.96
CA VAL A 55 13.04 5.39 6.27
C VAL A 55 13.43 5.21 4.80
N LEU A 56 13.68 6.30 4.07
CA LEU A 56 14.10 6.23 2.67
C LEU A 56 15.44 5.48 2.52
N SER A 57 16.42 5.76 3.38
CA SER A 57 17.73 5.11 3.32
C SER A 57 17.62 3.59 3.53
N GLU A 58 16.80 3.15 4.49
CA GLU A 58 16.50 1.73 4.71
C GLU A 58 15.76 1.12 3.52
N SER A 59 14.69 1.76 3.06
CA SER A 59 13.80 1.21 2.02
C SER A 59 14.49 1.08 0.66
N ILE A 60 15.24 2.11 0.25
CA ILE A 60 15.94 2.13 -1.06
C ILE A 60 16.95 1.00 -1.13
N GLY A 61 17.82 0.87 -0.12
CA GLY A 61 18.84 -0.19 -0.12
C GLY A 61 18.23 -1.59 -0.05
N PHE A 62 17.11 -1.77 0.67
CA PHE A 62 16.45 -3.06 0.82
C PHE A 62 15.79 -3.52 -0.48
N ILE A 63 15.00 -2.64 -1.10
CA ILE A 63 14.24 -2.94 -2.32
C ILE A 63 15.14 -3.03 -3.56
N ASP A 64 16.27 -2.30 -3.57
CA ASP A 64 17.23 -2.37 -4.67
C ASP A 64 17.84 -3.78 -4.80
N GLY A 65 17.93 -4.54 -3.70
CA GLY A 65 18.35 -5.95 -3.74
C GLY A 65 17.49 -6.85 -4.64
N VAL A 66 16.22 -6.49 -4.87
CA VAL A 66 15.33 -7.25 -5.77
C VAL A 66 15.70 -7.03 -7.23
N ALA A 67 15.88 -5.76 -7.63
CA ALA A 67 16.24 -5.35 -8.99
C ALA A 67 17.23 -4.18 -8.94
N PRO A 68 18.54 -4.49 -8.79
CA PRO A 68 19.56 -3.47 -8.55
C PRO A 68 19.66 -2.43 -9.67
N LYS A 69 19.66 -1.14 -9.31
CA LYS A 69 19.93 -0.03 -10.26
C LYS A 69 21.26 -0.19 -10.99
N SER A 70 22.24 -0.83 -10.36
CA SER A 70 23.56 -1.10 -10.92
C SER A 70 23.57 -2.18 -12.01
N GLY A 71 22.46 -2.88 -12.25
CA GLY A 71 22.40 -4.06 -13.13
C GLY A 71 23.04 -5.32 -12.53
N SER A 72 23.43 -5.28 -11.25
CA SER A 72 23.93 -6.46 -10.53
C SER A 72 22.84 -7.53 -10.35
N ALA A 73 23.25 -8.77 -10.04
CA ALA A 73 22.32 -9.84 -9.76
C ALA A 73 21.46 -9.55 -8.51
N THR A 74 20.22 -10.04 -8.52
CA THR A 74 19.31 -9.96 -7.37
C THR A 74 19.91 -10.67 -6.15
N THR A 75 19.75 -10.08 -4.98
CA THR A 75 20.12 -10.69 -3.69
C THR A 75 18.95 -11.44 -3.05
N TRP A 76 17.73 -11.24 -3.56
CA TRP A 76 16.54 -11.92 -3.09
C TRP A 76 16.38 -13.28 -3.76
N LYS A 77 15.85 -14.26 -3.02
CA LYS A 77 15.61 -15.59 -3.56
C LYS A 77 14.36 -15.59 -4.43
N MET A 78 14.49 -15.90 -5.71
CA MET A 78 13.34 -16.07 -6.60
C MET A 78 12.47 -17.27 -6.16
N LYS A 79 11.15 -17.11 -6.21
CA LYS A 79 10.17 -18.09 -5.78
C LYS A 79 9.30 -18.57 -6.95
N GLY A 80 9.53 -19.81 -7.38
CA GLY A 80 8.75 -20.46 -8.43
C GLY A 80 8.90 -19.79 -9.81
N THR A 81 7.97 -20.10 -10.70
CA THR A 81 7.88 -19.47 -12.03
C THR A 81 7.06 -18.18 -11.96
N PRO A 82 7.29 -17.22 -12.88
CA PRO A 82 6.47 -16.02 -12.96
C PRO A 82 4.98 -16.36 -13.12
N LYS A 83 4.13 -15.67 -12.38
CA LYS A 83 2.67 -15.81 -12.47
C LYS A 83 2.13 -14.96 -13.60
N THR A 84 1.15 -15.48 -14.33
CA THR A 84 0.41 -14.75 -15.36
C THR A 84 -1.03 -14.59 -14.94
N PHE A 85 -1.65 -13.49 -15.33
CA PHE A 85 -3.04 -13.19 -15.00
C PHE A 85 -3.77 -12.72 -16.26
N SER A 86 -5.08 -12.99 -16.34
CA SER A 86 -5.87 -12.65 -17.53
C SER A 86 -5.96 -11.14 -17.78
N SER A 87 -5.91 -10.32 -16.73
CA SER A 87 -6.06 -8.87 -16.85
C SER A 87 -4.72 -8.15 -16.98
N SER A 88 -3.57 -8.83 -16.90
CA SER A 88 -2.23 -8.22 -16.95
C SER A 88 -1.43 -8.79 -18.12
N ALA A 89 -0.90 -7.92 -18.97
CA ALA A 89 0.03 -8.30 -20.03
C ALA A 89 1.41 -8.66 -19.48
N ALA A 90 1.81 -8.09 -18.33
CA ALA A 90 3.08 -8.38 -17.70
C ALA A 90 2.98 -9.61 -16.78
N PRO A 91 3.96 -10.54 -16.83
CA PRO A 91 4.10 -11.57 -15.82
C PRO A 91 4.58 -10.96 -14.48
N VAL A 92 4.21 -11.62 -13.38
CA VAL A 92 4.59 -11.23 -12.02
C VAL A 92 5.62 -12.21 -11.48
N GLN A 93 6.83 -11.72 -11.27
CA GLN A 93 7.92 -12.45 -10.63
C GLN A 93 7.77 -12.37 -9.11
N LEU A 94 8.03 -13.47 -8.42
CA LEU A 94 7.97 -13.54 -6.95
C LEU A 94 9.35 -13.80 -6.37
N TYR A 95 9.61 -13.15 -5.24
CA TYR A 95 10.85 -13.26 -4.49
C TYR A 95 10.56 -13.38 -2.99
N GLU A 96 11.49 -13.95 -2.25
CA GLU A 96 11.43 -14.06 -0.80
C GLU A 96 12.78 -13.70 -0.16
N TRP A 97 12.72 -13.11 1.02
CA TRP A 97 13.88 -12.90 1.88
C TRP A 97 13.45 -13.07 3.34
N THR A 98 14.17 -13.93 4.08
CA THR A 98 14.06 -13.99 5.53
C THR A 98 15.17 -13.20 6.18
N VAL A 99 14.83 -12.21 6.99
CA VAL A 99 15.79 -11.53 7.87
C VAL A 99 15.86 -12.32 9.18
N PRO A 100 17.03 -12.94 9.51
CA PRO A 100 17.15 -13.71 10.73
C PRO A 100 16.94 -12.84 11.97
N GLY A 101 16.20 -13.36 12.95
CA GLY A 101 15.95 -12.64 14.20
C GLY A 101 17.22 -12.19 14.92
N LYS A 102 18.26 -13.04 14.91
CA LYS A 102 19.59 -12.71 15.47
C LYS A 102 20.26 -11.51 14.80
N GLN A 103 20.01 -11.26 13.51
CA GLN A 103 20.55 -10.08 12.83
C GLN A 103 19.75 -8.83 13.22
N LEU A 104 18.43 -8.97 13.35
CA LEU A 104 17.55 -7.90 13.81
C LEU A 104 17.83 -7.51 15.28
N ASP A 105 18.24 -8.44 16.14
CA ASP A 105 18.70 -8.17 17.52
C ASP A 105 19.96 -7.29 17.56
N GLN A 106 20.77 -7.29 16.49
CA GLN A 106 21.99 -6.49 16.38
C GLN A 106 21.73 -5.08 15.80
N VAL A 107 20.49 -4.80 15.37
CA VAL A 107 20.11 -3.49 14.83
C VAL A 107 19.94 -2.51 15.99
N GLU A 108 20.71 -1.42 15.96
CA GLU A 108 20.57 -0.31 16.90
C GLU A 108 19.15 0.27 16.85
N GLY A 109 18.54 0.49 18.02
CA GLY A 109 17.16 0.93 18.11
C GLY A 109 16.13 -0.19 17.95
N MET A 110 16.54 -1.46 17.86
CA MET A 110 15.65 -2.62 17.96
C MET A 110 15.85 -3.42 19.27
N SER A 111 16.83 -3.09 20.10
CA SER A 111 17.15 -3.84 21.31
C SER A 111 16.09 -3.76 22.41
N GLN A 112 15.14 -2.81 22.32
CA GLN A 112 13.97 -2.78 23.21
C GLN A 112 12.97 -3.91 22.93
N PHE A 113 13.07 -4.57 21.78
CA PHE A 113 12.27 -5.75 21.46
C PHE A 113 13.00 -7.00 21.96
N SER A 114 12.23 -8.04 22.36
CA SER A 114 12.72 -9.25 23.04
C SER A 114 14.02 -9.81 22.45
N ALA A 115 14.95 -10.23 23.33
CA ALA A 115 16.01 -11.17 22.96
C ALA A 115 15.35 -12.49 22.48
N ASP A 116 15.93 -13.15 21.47
CA ASP A 116 15.39 -14.35 20.80
C ASP A 116 14.18 -14.11 19.89
N ARG A 117 14.19 -13.01 19.14
CA ARG A 117 13.09 -12.71 18.21
C ARG A 117 12.97 -13.72 17.07
N SER A 118 11.74 -13.89 16.59
CA SER A 118 11.46 -14.64 15.38
C SER A 118 12.10 -13.99 14.15
N SER A 119 12.43 -14.81 13.15
CA SER A 119 12.87 -14.27 11.87
C SER A 119 11.72 -13.59 11.14
N GLU A 120 12.01 -12.49 10.47
CA GLU A 120 11.06 -11.71 9.70
C GLU A 120 11.05 -12.21 8.26
N PHE A 121 9.88 -12.61 7.76
CA PHE A 121 9.72 -13.14 6.40
C PHE A 121 9.12 -12.08 5.48
N TRP A 122 9.89 -11.73 4.44
CA TRP A 122 9.48 -10.84 3.38
C TRP A 122 9.14 -11.60 2.11
N CYS A 123 8.02 -11.20 1.51
CA CYS A 123 7.66 -11.55 0.14
C CYS A 123 7.79 -10.31 -0.73
N CYS A 124 8.20 -10.49 -1.96
CA CYS A 124 8.25 -9.41 -2.93
C CYS A 124 7.67 -9.87 -4.26
N ARG A 125 6.97 -8.97 -4.93
CA ARG A 125 6.59 -9.09 -6.33
C ARG A 125 7.31 -8.05 -7.18
N ARG A 126 7.59 -8.42 -8.43
CA ARG A 126 8.08 -7.52 -9.47
C ARG A 126 7.33 -7.77 -10.76
N SER A 127 6.95 -6.70 -11.44
CA SER A 127 6.36 -6.74 -12.78
C SER A 127 6.85 -5.54 -13.58
N VAL A 128 6.93 -5.69 -14.90
CA VAL A 128 7.37 -4.62 -15.82
C VAL A 128 6.29 -4.44 -16.87
N HIS A 129 5.73 -3.24 -16.91
CA HIS A 129 4.53 -2.90 -17.68
C HIS A 129 4.88 -1.90 -18.76
N ARG A 130 4.33 -2.07 -19.96
CA ARG A 130 4.47 -1.06 -21.00
C ARG A 130 3.80 0.23 -20.55
N ASN A 131 4.48 1.36 -20.67
CA ASN A 131 3.92 2.66 -20.30
C ASN A 131 2.84 3.10 -21.31
N ALA A 132 1.58 2.70 -21.10
CA ALA A 132 0.47 3.04 -21.97
C ALA A 132 -0.90 2.87 -21.29
N SER A 133 -1.86 3.74 -21.63
CA SER A 133 -3.24 3.65 -21.13
C SER A 133 -4.08 2.64 -21.91
N GLU A 134 -3.74 1.35 -21.84
CA GLU A 134 -4.39 0.26 -22.61
C GLU A 134 -4.81 -0.93 -21.72
N ASN A 135 -5.65 -1.84 -22.23
CA ASN A 135 -6.01 -3.04 -21.45
C ASN A 135 -4.77 -3.92 -21.23
N GLY A 136 -4.64 -4.50 -20.04
CA GLY A 136 -3.46 -5.30 -19.70
C GLY A 136 -2.29 -4.50 -19.14
N THR A 137 -2.37 -3.16 -19.14
CA THR A 137 -1.27 -2.30 -18.70
C THR A 137 -1.76 -0.90 -18.28
N ALA A 138 -0.86 -0.01 -17.86
CA ALA A 138 -1.20 1.33 -17.42
C ALA A 138 -0.09 2.34 -17.70
N SER A 139 -0.47 3.62 -17.83
CA SER A 139 0.46 4.73 -18.01
C SER A 139 1.13 5.15 -16.71
N TRP A 140 2.25 5.88 -16.82
CA TRP A 140 2.94 6.45 -15.68
C TRP A 140 2.03 7.29 -14.80
N GLU A 141 1.19 8.13 -15.43
CA GLU A 141 0.23 8.99 -14.75
C GLU A 141 -0.79 8.18 -13.95
N GLU A 142 -1.25 7.05 -14.50
CA GLU A 142 -2.16 6.13 -13.79
C GLU A 142 -1.47 5.45 -12.60
N PHE A 143 -0.23 4.99 -12.77
CA PHE A 143 0.53 4.43 -11.64
C PHE A 143 0.75 5.47 -10.54
N ARG A 144 1.22 6.67 -10.91
CA ARG A 144 1.45 7.75 -9.95
C ARG A 144 0.17 8.13 -9.21
N HIS A 145 -0.92 8.37 -9.95
CA HIS A 145 -2.19 8.78 -9.37
C HIS A 145 -2.69 7.76 -8.34
N ASN A 146 -2.61 6.47 -8.66
CA ASN A 146 -3.22 5.41 -7.85
C ASN A 146 -2.32 4.90 -6.73
N PHE A 147 -1.00 4.90 -6.89
CA PHE A 147 -0.10 4.36 -5.87
C PHE A 147 0.57 5.42 -5.03
N LYS A 148 0.76 6.64 -5.55
CA LYS A 148 1.37 7.74 -4.79
C LYS A 148 0.33 8.72 -4.28
N ASP A 149 -0.47 9.29 -5.18
CA ASP A 149 -1.25 10.48 -4.87
C ASP A 149 -2.59 10.15 -4.17
N ASN A 150 -3.18 8.98 -4.45
CA ASN A 150 -4.48 8.53 -3.92
C ASN A 150 -4.43 7.06 -3.46
N HIS A 151 -3.33 6.66 -2.82
CA HIS A 151 -3.03 5.26 -2.47
C HIS A 151 -4.20 4.56 -1.76
N ALA A 152 -4.69 5.15 -0.68
CA ALA A 152 -5.72 4.54 0.16
C ALA A 152 -7.08 4.43 -0.53
N GLU A 153 -7.49 5.47 -1.27
CA GLU A 153 -8.72 5.48 -2.04
C GLU A 153 -8.68 4.46 -3.19
N SER A 154 -7.57 4.40 -3.91
CA SER A 154 -7.38 3.46 -5.02
C SER A 154 -7.32 2.02 -4.51
N GLU A 155 -6.57 1.73 -3.45
CA GLU A 155 -6.49 0.39 -2.88
C GLU A 155 -7.87 -0.11 -2.41
N LYS A 156 -8.68 0.77 -1.79
CA LYS A 156 -10.08 0.46 -1.47
C LYS A 156 -10.92 0.16 -2.73
N ALA A 157 -10.67 0.87 -3.82
CA ALA A 157 -11.46 0.75 -5.04
C ALA A 157 -11.18 -0.54 -5.82
N PHE A 158 -9.92 -0.99 -5.88
CA PHE A 158 -9.55 -2.19 -6.66
C PHE A 158 -9.39 -3.46 -5.81
N THR A 159 -9.19 -3.38 -4.49
CA THR A 159 -8.95 -4.56 -3.64
C THR A 159 -10.24 -5.02 -2.95
N PRO A 160 -10.81 -6.19 -3.31
CA PRO A 160 -12.13 -6.62 -2.79
C PRO A 160 -12.19 -6.84 -1.27
N THR A 161 -11.04 -7.05 -0.63
CA THR A 161 -10.97 -7.29 0.82
C THR A 161 -10.92 -6.00 1.64
N VAL A 162 -10.62 -4.85 1.04
CA VAL A 162 -10.60 -3.56 1.73
C VAL A 162 -12.03 -3.05 1.87
N ILE A 163 -12.45 -2.86 3.12
CA ILE A 163 -13.80 -2.41 3.46
C ILE A 163 -13.84 -0.88 3.49
N GLU A 164 -12.89 -0.29 4.20
CA GLU A 164 -12.78 1.14 4.44
C GLU A 164 -11.31 1.53 4.59
N ALA A 165 -10.97 2.75 4.20
CA ALA A 165 -9.65 3.35 4.39
C ALA A 165 -9.83 4.81 4.82
N ARG A 166 -8.90 5.34 5.62
CA ARG A 166 -8.87 6.75 6.03
C ARG A 166 -7.48 7.20 6.44
N GLN A 167 -7.21 8.48 6.17
CA GLN A 167 -6.07 9.19 6.69
C GLN A 167 -6.41 9.77 8.08
N ALA A 168 -5.70 9.34 9.11
CA ALA A 168 -5.92 9.73 10.50
C ALA A 168 -5.19 11.02 10.89
N MET A 169 -3.96 11.20 10.39
CA MET A 169 -3.15 12.40 10.60
C MET A 169 -2.15 12.61 9.48
N LYS A 170 -1.67 13.85 9.31
CA LYS A 170 -0.70 14.22 8.27
C LYS A 170 0.27 15.29 8.77
N TRP A 171 1.51 15.26 8.28
CA TRP A 171 2.50 16.32 8.50
C TRP A 171 2.54 17.28 7.31
N ASP A 172 2.74 18.56 7.61
CA ASP A 172 3.06 19.52 6.56
C ASP A 172 4.48 19.26 6.05
N THR A 173 4.55 18.87 4.79
CA THR A 173 5.74 18.41 4.09
C THR A 173 6.02 19.25 2.85
N THR A 174 5.30 20.38 2.72
CA THR A 174 5.37 21.27 1.57
C THR A 174 6.78 21.82 1.39
N GLY A 175 7.35 21.63 0.20
CA GLY A 175 8.68 22.12 -0.14
C GLY A 175 9.84 21.40 0.55
N MET A 176 9.58 20.35 1.33
CA MET A 176 10.65 19.55 1.93
C MET A 176 11.40 18.77 0.86
N THR A 177 12.71 18.65 1.06
CA THR A 177 13.58 17.81 0.26
C THR A 177 14.57 17.09 1.17
N VAL A 178 14.78 15.81 0.93
CA VAL A 178 15.64 14.96 1.76
C VAL A 178 16.66 14.24 0.89
N GLU A 179 17.91 14.12 1.38
CA GLU A 179 18.93 13.29 0.76
C GLU A 179 18.99 11.92 1.46
N ALA A 180 18.81 10.85 0.69
CA ALA A 180 18.85 9.48 1.18
C ALA A 180 19.54 8.58 0.14
N SER A 181 20.48 7.74 0.60
CA SER A 181 21.25 6.84 -0.27
C SER A 181 21.97 7.52 -1.43
N GLY A 182 22.41 8.79 -1.25
CA GLY A 182 23.08 9.59 -2.29
C GLY A 182 22.13 10.13 -3.37
N GLU A 183 20.81 9.99 -3.17
CA GLU A 183 19.77 10.50 -4.05
C GLU A 183 18.95 11.58 -3.33
N LYS A 184 18.45 12.56 -4.09
CA LYS A 184 17.62 13.66 -3.55
C LYS A 184 16.14 13.38 -3.82
N TRP A 185 15.30 13.52 -2.81
CA TRP A 185 13.89 13.15 -2.82
C TRP A 185 12.98 14.32 -2.44
N GLU A 186 11.90 14.53 -3.20
CA GLU A 186 10.96 15.65 -3.03
C GLU A 186 9.49 15.19 -3.13
N ASN A 187 8.55 16.15 -3.10
CA ASN A 187 7.10 15.91 -3.15
C ASN A 187 6.66 14.84 -2.15
N ILE A 188 7.18 14.99 -0.93
CA ILE A 188 7.06 14.01 0.14
C ILE A 188 5.67 14.10 0.77
N LEU A 189 5.06 12.95 1.05
CA LEU A 189 3.91 12.84 1.93
C LEU A 189 4.31 12.04 3.15
N VAL A 190 3.91 12.51 4.33
CA VAL A 190 3.97 11.73 5.58
C VAL A 190 2.59 11.78 6.22
N ALA A 191 1.95 10.62 6.37
CA ALA A 191 0.62 10.49 6.94
C ALA A 191 0.48 9.21 7.74
N VAL A 192 -0.52 9.15 8.63
CA VAL A 192 -0.97 7.89 9.20
C VAL A 192 -2.28 7.50 8.54
N GLU A 193 -2.33 6.28 8.03
CA GLU A 193 -3.49 5.68 7.39
C GLU A 193 -4.01 4.52 8.26
N GLU A 194 -5.32 4.31 8.24
CA GLU A 194 -5.97 3.13 8.81
C GLU A 194 -6.82 2.46 7.72
N MET A 195 -6.61 1.16 7.50
CA MET A 195 -7.40 0.36 6.55
C MET A 195 -8.07 -0.81 7.25
N LYS A 196 -9.38 -1.00 6.99
CA LYS A 196 -10.15 -2.18 7.43
C LYS A 196 -10.14 -3.24 6.34
N HIS A 197 -9.74 -4.45 6.69
CA HIS A 197 -9.78 -5.60 5.79
C HIS A 197 -10.73 -6.68 6.29
N ARG A 198 -11.56 -7.16 5.37
CA ARG A 198 -12.34 -8.38 5.54
C ARG A 198 -11.41 -9.57 5.50
N ILE A 199 -11.55 -10.48 6.47
CA ILE A 199 -10.83 -11.75 6.43
C ILE A 199 -11.79 -12.92 6.37
N GLU A 200 -11.48 -13.81 5.44
CA GLU A 200 -12.20 -15.05 5.20
C GLU A 200 -11.31 -16.25 5.56
N PRO A 201 -11.91 -17.40 5.92
CA PRO A 201 -13.35 -17.61 6.17
C PRO A 201 -13.79 -17.08 7.55
N LYS A 202 -15.11 -16.85 7.71
CA LYS A 202 -15.72 -16.69 9.04
C LYS A 202 -15.43 -17.95 9.87
N PRO A 203 -15.19 -17.87 11.20
CA PRO A 203 -15.57 -16.81 12.13
C PRO A 203 -14.42 -15.83 12.49
N LEU A 204 -13.41 -15.68 11.65
CA LEU A 204 -12.30 -14.77 11.95
C LEU A 204 -12.75 -13.30 11.93
N ASN A 205 -12.31 -12.52 12.92
CA ASN A 205 -12.57 -11.09 12.97
C ASN A 205 -11.85 -10.36 11.84
N ASN A 206 -12.44 -9.26 11.38
CA ASN A 206 -11.80 -8.36 10.43
C ASN A 206 -10.55 -7.72 11.03
N ARG A 207 -9.65 -7.24 10.17
CA ARG A 207 -8.40 -6.59 10.60
C ARG A 207 -8.46 -5.09 10.37
N THR A 208 -7.73 -4.36 11.19
CA THR A 208 -7.33 -2.98 10.91
C THR A 208 -5.81 -2.91 10.85
N PHE A 209 -5.29 -2.11 9.94
CA PHE A 209 -3.85 -1.88 9.76
C PHE A 209 -3.56 -0.38 9.88
N PRO A 210 -3.24 0.12 11.09
CA PRO A 210 -2.71 1.46 11.26
C PRO A 210 -1.25 1.50 10.83
N VAL A 211 -0.91 2.36 9.87
CA VAL A 211 0.46 2.52 9.36
C VAL A 211 0.84 3.99 9.27
N ILE A 212 2.10 4.33 9.55
CA ILE A 212 2.68 5.56 9.01
C ILE A 212 3.12 5.27 7.58
N GLN A 213 2.63 6.06 6.64
CA GLN A 213 2.94 5.99 5.23
C GLN A 213 3.81 7.19 4.84
N ILE A 214 4.91 6.90 4.14
CA ILE A 214 5.82 7.89 3.57
C ILE A 214 5.89 7.66 2.07
N THR A 215 5.61 8.71 1.28
CA THR A 215 5.83 8.68 -0.17
C THR A 215 6.81 9.77 -0.58
N ALA A 216 7.61 9.53 -1.62
CA ALA A 216 8.56 10.51 -2.12
C ALA A 216 8.87 10.29 -3.61
N ASP A 217 9.13 11.39 -4.33
CA ASP A 217 9.60 11.38 -5.71
C ASP A 217 11.12 11.53 -5.77
N LEU A 218 11.77 10.79 -6.67
CA LEU A 218 13.19 10.98 -6.96
C LEU A 218 13.38 12.21 -7.84
N VAL A 219 14.23 13.14 -7.42
CA VAL A 219 14.55 14.34 -8.21
C VAL A 219 15.24 13.95 -9.51
N GLY A 220 14.73 14.45 -10.63
CA GLY A 220 15.32 14.26 -11.95
C GLY A 220 15.01 12.93 -12.64
N ALA A 221 14.14 12.10 -12.06
CA ALA A 221 13.70 10.84 -12.66
C ALA A 221 12.21 10.58 -12.43
N GLN A 222 11.57 9.81 -13.33
CA GLN A 222 10.25 9.25 -13.08
C GLN A 222 10.39 8.01 -12.22
N GLU A 223 10.58 8.23 -10.92
CA GLU A 223 10.65 7.21 -9.89
C GLU A 223 10.01 7.74 -8.60
N PHE A 224 9.20 6.90 -7.95
CA PHE A 224 8.70 7.19 -6.61
C PHE A 224 8.71 5.94 -5.75
N ILE A 225 8.72 6.17 -4.44
CA ILE A 225 8.68 5.14 -3.42
C ILE A 225 7.52 5.40 -2.46
N VAL A 226 6.91 4.32 -1.99
CA VAL A 226 5.85 4.30 -0.96
C VAL A 226 6.29 3.31 0.10
N VAL A 227 6.33 3.75 1.36
CA VAL A 227 6.77 2.94 2.49
C VAL A 227 5.70 3.00 3.57
N SER A 228 5.27 1.83 4.04
CA SER A 228 4.31 1.70 5.14
C SER A 228 4.94 0.98 6.32
N ILE A 229 4.81 1.54 7.51
CA ILE A 229 5.37 1.01 8.76
C ILE A 229 4.23 0.86 9.78
N PRO A 230 4.06 -0.31 10.41
CA PRO A 230 2.94 -0.53 11.30
C PRO A 230 3.08 0.26 12.61
N LEU A 231 1.96 0.79 13.09
CA LEU A 231 1.84 1.46 14.39
C LEU A 231 1.15 0.54 15.39
N ASN A 232 1.94 -0.11 16.25
CA ASN A 232 1.43 -1.22 17.07
C ASN A 232 0.51 -0.84 18.23
N ASP A 233 0.54 0.43 18.62
CA ASP A 233 -0.25 0.95 19.75
C ASP A 233 -1.06 2.19 19.35
N PHE A 234 -1.43 2.30 18.07
CA PHE A 234 -2.15 3.45 17.55
C PHE A 234 -3.54 3.62 18.17
N GLU A 235 -4.15 2.58 18.72
CA GLU A 235 -5.41 2.67 19.47
C GLU A 235 -5.35 3.63 20.67
N LYS A 236 -4.14 3.94 21.15
CA LYS A 236 -3.88 4.93 22.21
C LYS A 236 -3.84 6.37 21.70
N SER A 237 -3.79 6.57 20.38
CA SER A 237 -3.82 7.90 19.77
C SER A 237 -5.19 8.54 19.92
N PRO A 238 -5.31 9.84 20.19
CA PRO A 238 -6.60 10.53 20.13
C PRO A 238 -7.18 10.49 18.71
N TYR A 239 -6.34 10.38 17.69
CA TYR A 239 -6.74 10.42 16.29
C TYR A 239 -7.15 9.08 15.70
N SER A 240 -6.94 7.95 16.39
CA SER A 240 -7.33 6.64 15.85
C SER A 240 -8.85 6.46 15.86
N GLU A 241 -9.38 5.82 14.83
CA GLU A 241 -10.79 5.41 14.76
C GLU A 241 -10.89 3.90 14.63
N PHE A 242 -10.26 3.31 13.61
CA PHE A 242 -10.39 1.89 13.34
C PHE A 242 -9.61 1.05 14.34
N ALA A 243 -8.43 1.51 14.78
CA ALA A 243 -7.65 0.85 15.82
C ALA A 243 -8.38 0.81 17.19
N LYS A 244 -9.34 1.72 17.44
CA LYS A 244 -10.17 1.70 18.66
C LYS A 244 -11.38 0.76 18.57
N ASP A 245 -11.72 0.28 17.37
CA ASP A 245 -12.83 -0.64 17.16
C ASP A 245 -12.46 -2.04 17.69
N LYS A 246 -13.04 -2.40 18.83
CA LYS A 246 -12.80 -3.69 19.50
C LYS A 246 -13.31 -4.91 18.71
N SER A 247 -14.12 -4.70 17.66
CA SER A 247 -14.51 -5.78 16.75
C SER A 247 -13.42 -6.15 15.74
N LEU A 248 -12.39 -5.30 15.60
CA LEU A 248 -11.27 -5.48 14.70
C LEU A 248 -10.04 -5.99 15.46
N VAL A 249 -9.25 -6.82 14.77
CA VAL A 249 -7.90 -7.19 15.22
C VAL A 249 -6.91 -6.20 14.62
N ILE A 250 -6.12 -5.53 15.45
CA ILE A 250 -5.01 -4.69 14.98
C ILE A 250 -3.91 -5.61 14.46
N ALA A 251 -3.82 -5.74 13.14
CA ALA A 251 -2.76 -6.50 12.48
C ALA A 251 -1.59 -5.58 12.11
N ALA A 252 -0.50 -6.17 11.65
CA ALA A 252 0.69 -5.44 11.24
C ALA A 252 1.11 -5.87 9.83
N TYR A 253 1.45 -4.89 9.01
CA TYR A 253 2.28 -5.11 7.84
C TYR A 253 3.27 -3.96 7.73
N THR A 254 4.44 -4.27 7.17
CA THR A 254 5.33 -3.26 6.61
C THR A 254 5.46 -3.51 5.11
N SER A 255 5.57 -2.46 4.32
CA SER A 255 5.76 -2.56 2.88
C SER A 255 6.69 -1.50 2.34
N ILE A 256 7.37 -1.86 1.25
CA ILE A 256 8.16 -0.96 0.43
C ILE A 256 7.73 -1.20 -1.02
N GLU A 257 7.23 -0.15 -1.66
CA GLU A 257 6.80 -0.17 -3.05
C GLU A 257 7.60 0.86 -3.84
N ARG A 258 8.27 0.42 -4.90
CA ARG A 258 9.06 1.25 -5.82
C ARG A 258 8.50 1.14 -7.22
N ILE A 259 8.17 2.28 -7.80
CA ILE A 259 7.65 2.39 -9.17
C ILE A 259 8.54 3.36 -9.95
N ARG A 260 9.08 2.90 -11.08
CA ARG A 260 10.01 3.70 -11.89
C ARG A 260 9.91 3.41 -13.37
N ILE A 261 10.29 4.39 -14.18
CA ILE A 261 10.53 4.20 -15.61
C ILE A 261 11.93 3.62 -15.81
N LEU A 262 12.00 2.50 -16.52
CA LEU A 262 13.25 1.86 -16.88
C LEU A 262 13.94 2.64 -18.02
N PRO A 263 15.22 3.05 -17.86
CA PRO A 263 15.92 3.81 -18.89
C PRO A 263 16.08 3.06 -20.22
N ALA A 264 16.08 1.72 -20.20
CA ALA A 264 16.37 0.90 -21.36
C ALA A 264 15.23 0.86 -22.39
N ASN A 265 13.97 0.96 -21.96
CA ASN A 265 12.81 0.76 -22.82
C ASN A 265 11.59 1.61 -22.45
N SER A 266 11.73 2.50 -21.46
CA SER A 266 10.64 3.35 -20.95
C SER A 266 9.43 2.60 -20.37
N ASP A 267 9.57 1.31 -20.08
CA ASP A 267 8.55 0.54 -19.36
C ASP A 267 8.55 0.91 -17.88
N ILE A 268 7.41 0.69 -17.23
CA ILE A 268 7.20 0.92 -15.81
C ILE A 268 7.55 -0.35 -15.05
N GLU A 269 8.63 -0.32 -14.28
CA GLU A 269 8.92 -1.35 -13.29
C GLU A 269 8.15 -1.06 -12.01
N TRP A 270 7.43 -2.07 -11.54
CA TRP A 270 6.65 -2.02 -10.31
C TRP A 270 7.09 -3.15 -9.37
N ILE A 271 7.67 -2.78 -8.25
CA ILE A 271 8.14 -3.69 -7.20
C ILE A 271 7.40 -3.37 -5.90
N MET A 272 6.87 -4.39 -5.24
CA MET A 272 6.31 -4.28 -3.90
C MET A 272 6.86 -5.43 -3.05
N ALA A 273 7.50 -5.08 -1.94
CA ALA A 273 7.94 -6.00 -0.91
C ALA A 273 7.14 -5.77 0.37
N THR A 274 6.77 -6.84 1.06
CA THR A 274 6.05 -6.76 2.33
C THR A 274 6.41 -7.89 3.28
N ALA A 275 6.41 -7.57 4.57
CA ALA A 275 6.31 -8.54 5.65
C ALA A 275 5.00 -8.26 6.40
N SER A 276 4.27 -9.31 6.78
CA SER A 276 2.96 -9.16 7.42
C SER A 276 2.71 -10.20 8.51
N ASN A 277 1.91 -9.77 9.49
CA ASN A 277 1.39 -10.57 10.58
C ASN A 277 -0.05 -10.14 10.86
N ALA A 278 -1.00 -10.96 10.40
CA ALA A 278 -2.43 -10.80 10.60
C ALA A 278 -2.87 -10.90 12.08
N LYS A 279 -1.93 -11.24 12.98
CA LYS A 279 -2.08 -11.50 14.42
C LYS A 279 -3.23 -12.48 14.72
N GLY A 280 -3.59 -12.58 16.00
CA GLY A 280 -4.62 -13.51 16.46
C GLY A 280 -4.16 -14.97 16.42
N VAL A 281 -5.10 -15.88 16.16
CA VAL A 281 -4.88 -17.34 16.24
C VAL A 281 -4.31 -17.97 14.96
N LEU A 282 -4.11 -17.19 13.89
CA LEU A 282 -3.61 -17.71 12.63
C LEU A 282 -2.11 -18.01 12.72
N PRO A 283 -1.68 -19.27 12.55
CA PRO A 283 -0.26 -19.60 12.57
C PRO A 283 0.52 -18.84 11.49
N GLN A 284 1.68 -18.28 11.85
CA GLN A 284 2.49 -17.45 10.95
C GLN A 284 2.89 -18.21 9.66
N TRP A 285 3.14 -19.52 9.74
CA TRP A 285 3.49 -20.33 8.57
C TRP A 285 2.37 -20.33 7.50
N MET A 286 1.10 -20.32 7.92
CA MET A 286 -0.05 -20.31 7.02
C MET A 286 -0.20 -18.95 6.35
N GLN A 287 0.05 -17.88 7.09
CA GLN A 287 0.09 -16.52 6.54
C GLN A 287 1.21 -16.40 5.50
N ASN A 288 2.42 -16.86 5.83
CA ASN A 288 3.58 -16.83 4.93
C ASN A 288 3.35 -17.60 3.61
N LEU A 289 2.53 -18.65 3.63
CA LEU A 289 2.15 -19.38 2.42
C LEU A 289 1.15 -18.60 1.54
N ALA A 290 0.26 -17.80 2.15
CA ALA A 290 -0.78 -17.05 1.44
C ALA A 290 -0.26 -15.74 0.83
N VAL A 291 0.65 -15.04 1.53
CA VAL A 291 1.13 -13.69 1.15
C VAL A 291 1.65 -13.61 -0.30
N PRO A 292 2.53 -14.52 -0.79
CA PRO A 292 3.02 -14.47 -2.18
C PRO A 292 1.90 -14.55 -3.23
N GLY A 293 0.83 -15.29 -2.92
CA GLY A 293 -0.36 -15.41 -3.77
C GLY A 293 -1.16 -14.12 -3.81
N ALA A 294 -1.43 -13.56 -2.63
CA ALA A 294 -2.16 -12.32 -2.46
C ALA A 294 -1.48 -11.15 -3.18
N ILE A 295 -0.20 -10.89 -2.87
CA ILE A 295 0.49 -9.73 -3.47
C ILE A 295 0.55 -9.83 -5.00
N ALA A 296 0.75 -11.03 -5.56
CA ALA A 296 0.74 -11.21 -7.01
C ALA A 296 -0.64 -10.92 -7.62
N LYS A 297 -1.72 -11.29 -6.94
CA LYS A 297 -3.10 -11.08 -7.40
C LYS A 297 -3.49 -9.60 -7.40
N ASP A 298 -2.87 -8.76 -6.56
CA ASP A 298 -3.12 -7.31 -6.55
C ASP A 298 -2.79 -6.65 -7.89
N VAL A 299 -1.82 -7.19 -8.63
CA VAL A 299 -1.53 -6.74 -10.01
C VAL A 299 -2.72 -6.99 -10.93
N ASP A 300 -3.33 -8.16 -10.84
CA ASP A 300 -4.52 -8.51 -11.64
C ASP A 300 -5.73 -7.66 -11.24
N PHE A 301 -5.91 -7.39 -9.95
CA PHE A 301 -6.98 -6.51 -9.46
C PHE A 301 -6.84 -5.09 -10.00
N PHE A 302 -5.65 -4.49 -9.87
CA PHE A 302 -5.41 -3.16 -10.42
C PHE A 302 -5.59 -3.12 -11.95
N MET A 303 -5.04 -4.09 -12.68
CA MET A 303 -5.13 -4.10 -14.14
C MET A 303 -6.55 -4.42 -14.66
N SER A 304 -7.35 -5.15 -13.90
CA SER A 304 -8.77 -5.35 -14.18
C SER A 304 -9.60 -4.09 -13.94
N TRP A 305 -9.22 -3.31 -12.92
CA TRP A 305 -9.97 -2.13 -12.47
C TRP A 305 -9.64 -0.87 -13.26
N ILE A 306 -8.36 -0.58 -13.55
CA ILE A 306 -7.94 0.69 -14.14
C ILE A 306 -8.65 1.06 -15.47
N PRO A 307 -9.03 0.13 -16.37
CA PRO A 307 -9.78 0.49 -17.57
C PRO A 307 -11.15 1.12 -17.29
N SER A 308 -11.76 0.83 -16.13
CA SER A 308 -13.03 1.45 -15.72
C SER A 308 -12.88 2.95 -15.44
N GLN A 309 -11.72 3.38 -14.94
CA GLN A 309 -11.45 4.77 -14.58
C GLN A 309 -11.22 5.65 -15.82
N ARG A 310 -10.80 5.06 -16.94
CA ARG A 310 -10.62 5.76 -18.22
C ARG A 310 -11.96 6.16 -18.85
N ARG A 311 -12.99 5.33 -18.66
CA ARG A 311 -14.33 5.55 -19.27
C ARG A 311 -15.07 6.71 -18.60
N THR A 312 -14.97 6.81 -17.28
CA THR A 312 -15.56 7.90 -16.50
C THR A 312 -15.01 9.27 -16.91
N VAL A 313 -13.73 9.37 -17.26
CA VAL A 313 -13.15 10.62 -17.80
C VAL A 313 -13.68 10.93 -19.20
N GLY A 314 -13.84 9.91 -20.06
CA GLY A 314 -14.39 10.06 -21.41
C GLY A 314 -15.84 10.54 -21.47
N GLU A 315 -16.68 10.12 -20.53
CA GLU A 315 -18.09 10.56 -20.45
C GLU A 315 -18.23 11.98 -19.86
N SER A 316 -17.34 12.38 -18.95
CA SER A 316 -17.36 13.71 -18.34
C SER A 316 -17.03 14.85 -19.33
N ASN A 317 -16.22 14.58 -20.36
CA ASN A 317 -15.89 15.54 -21.42
C ASN A 317 -16.89 15.55 -22.60
N GLY A 318 -17.93 14.70 -22.56
CA GLY A 318 -18.93 14.56 -23.63
C GLY A 318 -20.27 15.27 -23.41
N SER A 319 -20.49 15.94 -22.28
CA SER A 319 -21.76 16.59 -21.94
C SER A 319 -21.72 18.12 -22.12
N GLY A 320 -21.30 18.56 -23.31
CA GLY A 320 -21.43 19.95 -23.77
C GLY A 320 -22.51 20.09 -24.84
N GLN A 321 -23.68 20.60 -24.44
CA GLN A 321 -24.78 21.15 -25.26
C GLN A 321 -25.46 20.23 -26.28
N ASN A 322 -26.58 19.63 -25.85
CA ASN A 322 -27.77 19.54 -26.70
C ASN A 322 -29.00 19.88 -25.85
N THR A 323 -29.50 21.11 -26.00
CA THR A 323 -30.81 21.54 -25.50
C THR A 323 -31.93 20.76 -26.18
N PRO A 324 -32.85 20.09 -25.47
CA PRO A 324 -34.05 19.55 -26.08
C PRO A 324 -35.16 20.62 -26.11
N ASN A 325 -35.64 20.93 -27.30
CA ASN A 325 -36.85 21.73 -27.52
C ASN A 325 -38.09 20.85 -27.25
N PRO A 326 -39.13 21.30 -26.53
CA PRO A 326 -40.25 20.44 -26.15
C PRO A 326 -41.33 20.41 -27.25
N LYS A 327 -41.76 19.21 -27.65
CA LYS A 327 -43.05 19.04 -28.34
C LYS A 327 -43.87 17.92 -27.73
N LYS A 328 -45.16 18.25 -27.62
CA LYS A 328 -46.31 17.55 -27.02
C LYS A 328 -46.61 16.18 -27.66
N GLY A 329 -47.21 15.33 -26.82
CA GLY A 329 -48.38 14.53 -27.18
C GLY A 329 -48.10 13.13 -27.74
N ASP A 330 -48.17 12.11 -26.88
CA ASP A 330 -49.25 11.12 -26.88
C ASP A 330 -48.87 9.89 -26.02
N LYS A 331 -49.77 9.53 -25.10
CA LYS A 331 -49.91 8.16 -24.55
C LYS A 331 -50.76 7.37 -25.58
N PRO A 332 -50.78 6.01 -25.62
CA PRO A 332 -50.64 5.11 -24.47
C PRO A 332 -49.99 3.73 -24.75
N VAL A 333 -49.94 2.92 -23.68
CA VAL A 333 -50.31 1.49 -23.60
C VAL A 333 -49.28 0.63 -22.84
N VAL A 334 -49.79 0.08 -21.74
CA VAL A 334 -49.24 -0.97 -20.90
C VAL A 334 -49.33 -2.31 -21.64
N GLN A 335 -48.24 -3.07 -21.72
CA GLN A 335 -48.31 -4.53 -21.74
C GLN A 335 -47.18 -5.16 -20.89
N ARG A 336 -47.62 -5.92 -19.89
CA ARG A 336 -46.85 -6.93 -19.17
C ARG A 336 -46.56 -8.10 -20.13
N ALA A 337 -45.36 -8.67 -20.05
CA ALA A 337 -45.13 -10.07 -20.36
C ALA A 337 -44.06 -10.63 -19.42
N ASP A 338 -44.50 -11.56 -18.57
CA ASP A 338 -43.66 -12.50 -17.83
C ASP A 338 -42.85 -13.39 -18.78
N SER A 339 -41.63 -13.77 -18.39
CA SER A 339 -41.03 -15.05 -18.81
C SER A 339 -39.90 -15.46 -17.86
N LYS A 340 -40.12 -16.63 -17.26
CA LYS A 340 -39.26 -17.35 -16.31
C LYS A 340 -38.05 -18.01 -17.01
N ASN A 341 -37.06 -18.32 -16.17
CA ASN A 341 -36.10 -19.45 -16.22
C ASN A 341 -34.97 -19.48 -17.25
N LYS A 342 -33.73 -19.39 -16.72
CA LYS A 342 -32.65 -20.40 -16.89
C LYS A 342 -31.53 -20.09 -15.88
N ALA A 343 -31.44 -20.85 -14.79
CA ALA A 343 -30.59 -22.04 -14.63
C ALA A 343 -29.08 -21.72 -14.57
N LEU A 344 -28.55 -21.77 -13.35
CA LEU A 344 -27.12 -21.77 -12.99
C LEU A 344 -26.47 -23.10 -13.43
N PRO A 345 -25.20 -23.12 -13.87
CA PRO A 345 -24.42 -24.34 -13.95
C PRO A 345 -23.65 -24.62 -12.66
N GLU A 346 -23.68 -25.90 -12.30
CA GLU A 346 -23.04 -26.57 -11.18
C GLU A 346 -21.51 -26.65 -11.32
N THR A 347 -20.85 -26.60 -10.17
CA THR A 347 -19.45 -26.98 -9.95
C THR A 347 -19.19 -28.45 -10.25
N PRO A 348 -18.04 -28.82 -10.82
CA PRO A 348 -17.48 -30.15 -10.66
C PRO A 348 -16.45 -30.17 -9.53
N VAL A 349 -16.63 -31.15 -8.65
CA VAL A 349 -15.63 -31.69 -7.73
C VAL A 349 -14.63 -32.50 -8.54
N GLN A 350 -13.34 -32.21 -8.36
CA GLN A 350 -12.25 -33.18 -8.16
C GLN A 350 -11.00 -32.48 -7.66
#